data_AF-A0A6N6WBR4-F1
#
_entry.id   AF-A0A6N6WBR4-F1
#
_cell.length_a   1.000
_cell.length_b   1.000
_cell.length_c   1.000
_cell.angle_alpha   90.00
_cell.angle_beta   90.00
_cell.angle_gamma   90.00
#
_symmetry.space_group_name_H-M   'P 1'
#
loop_
_entity.id
_entity.type
_entity.pdbx_description
1 polymer ?
#
loop_
_entity_poly.entity_id
_entity_poly.type
_entity_poly.pdbx_seq_one_letter_code
_entity_poly.pdbx_strand_id
1 'polypeptide(L)'
;MTDKPMTMSELEQQLKPRAAARRAAAPISFEPPVIPAIAGERAFPAPVKGTLLNRAEVRAQASGDAVLAPHVPEHIAFNPHRPALDERFRRHGFFDLHLDLPPGKYRTTTIFPPDQRIVFSDTAYPWSTVGKVDLGGGFGSGCLVGPRHLLCASHMMTWNADGTVNQVTFTPSSFDGNAPFGNSAIVHWYAYRKVVGPNVGIDDIEEDYVVLVLSNRLGDVCGWMGTRGYSPAWNGQTVWSHIGYPADISGGRRPTFQNGIAIDKTDGSTTDEAEEQRADVFPGQSGGPFFGWWTGDKGPSVTGVQSAQNPSTNLAGGGVDIVNLVKEALTAFP
;
A
#
# COMPACT_ATOMS: atom_id res chain seq x y z
N MET A 1 19.37 5.53 -20.18
CA MET A 1 19.40 5.10 -18.77
C MET A 1 18.58 3.84 -18.68
N THR A 2 19.05 2.82 -17.97
CA THR A 2 18.39 1.51 -17.91
C THR A 2 17.02 1.65 -17.25
N ASP A 3 15.95 1.41 -18.02
CA ASP A 3 14.55 1.38 -17.55
C ASP A 3 14.23 0.07 -16.78
N LYS A 4 15.21 -0.44 -16.05
CA LYS A 4 15.12 -1.69 -15.31
C LYS A 4 15.14 -1.38 -13.81
N PRO A 5 14.27 -2.02 -13.02
CA PRO A 5 14.39 -1.95 -11.57
C PRO A 5 15.74 -2.49 -11.09
N MET A 6 16.28 -1.86 -10.06
CA MET A 6 17.52 -2.25 -9.39
C MET A 6 17.32 -3.55 -8.63
N THR A 7 18.30 -4.43 -8.72
CA THR A 7 18.45 -5.56 -7.81
C THR A 7 18.73 -5.09 -6.39
N MET A 8 18.49 -5.95 -5.40
CA MET A 8 18.82 -5.64 -4.00
C MET A 8 20.30 -5.31 -3.80
N SER A 9 21.19 -5.99 -4.52
CA SER A 9 22.64 -5.71 -4.47
C SER A 9 22.97 -4.33 -5.02
N GLU A 10 22.39 -3.95 -6.16
CA GLU A 10 22.56 -2.60 -6.73
C GLU A 10 21.99 -1.52 -5.79
N LEU A 11 20.84 -1.79 -5.17
CA LEU A 11 20.22 -0.90 -4.19
C LEU A 11 21.13 -0.65 -2.99
N GLU A 12 21.69 -1.72 -2.42
CA GLU A 12 22.62 -1.63 -1.29
C GLU A 12 23.92 -0.91 -1.66
N GLN A 13 24.41 -1.06 -2.89
CA GLN A 13 25.61 -0.40 -3.38
C GLN A 13 25.40 1.10 -3.62
N GLN A 14 24.29 1.46 -4.27
CA GLN A 14 24.06 2.82 -4.77
C GLN A 14 23.36 3.73 -3.76
N LEU A 15 22.43 3.22 -2.94
CA LEU A 15 21.66 4.02 -1.99
C LEU A 15 22.07 3.69 -0.55
N LYS A 16 22.44 4.71 0.22
CA LYS A 16 22.85 4.59 1.62
C LYS A 16 21.83 5.21 2.56
N PRO A 17 21.63 4.63 3.76
CA PRO A 17 20.80 5.26 4.78
C PRO A 17 21.35 6.63 5.16
N ARG A 18 20.46 7.58 5.44
CA ARG A 18 20.81 8.87 6.03
C ARG A 18 19.88 9.19 7.20
N ALA A 19 20.42 9.85 8.21
CA ALA A 19 19.61 10.44 9.28
C ALA A 19 18.69 11.54 8.74
N ALA A 20 17.69 11.92 9.54
CA ALA A 20 16.93 13.13 9.30
C ALA A 20 17.86 14.34 9.36
N ALA A 21 17.85 15.17 8.32
CA ALA A 21 18.73 16.35 8.22
C ALA A 21 18.27 17.49 9.15
N ARG A 22 16.98 17.49 9.53
CA ARG A 22 16.36 18.47 10.43
C ARG A 22 15.19 17.85 11.18
N ARG A 23 14.85 18.38 12.36
CA ARG A 23 13.53 18.12 12.96
C ARG A 23 12.51 18.99 12.23
N ALA A 24 11.46 18.40 11.68
CA ALA A 24 10.33 19.19 11.18
C ALA A 24 9.41 19.58 12.33
N ALA A 25 8.95 20.83 12.29
CA ALA A 25 7.76 21.28 13.00
C ALA A 25 6.52 21.07 12.11
N ALA A 26 6.37 19.86 11.55
CA ALA A 26 5.20 19.54 10.76
C ALA A 26 4.00 19.36 11.71
N PRO A 27 2.85 20.02 11.47
CA PRO A 27 1.67 19.81 12.29
C PRO A 27 1.19 18.37 12.10
N ILE A 28 1.34 17.55 13.14
CA ILE A 28 0.72 16.23 13.20
C ILE A 28 -0.73 16.43 13.63
N SER A 29 -1.66 16.09 12.74
CA SER A 29 -3.09 16.14 13.02
C SER A 29 -3.64 14.75 13.31
N PHE A 30 -4.54 14.70 14.28
CA PHE A 30 -5.41 13.57 14.52
C PHE A 30 -6.82 14.03 14.20
N GLU A 31 -7.41 13.44 13.18
CA GLU A 31 -8.78 13.74 12.81
C GLU A 31 -9.71 12.85 13.65
N PRO A 32 -10.48 13.44 14.59
CA PRO A 32 -11.50 12.69 15.30
C PRO A 32 -12.64 12.34 14.32
N PRO A 33 -13.50 11.36 14.66
CA PRO A 33 -14.75 11.18 13.94
C PRO A 33 -15.50 12.51 13.84
N VAL A 34 -15.97 12.82 12.63
CA VAL A 34 -16.47 14.14 12.17
C VAL A 34 -17.66 14.67 13.00
N ILE A 35 -18.30 13.82 13.81
CA ILE A 35 -19.51 14.14 14.56
C ILE A 35 -19.21 13.99 16.06
N PRO A 36 -19.48 15.04 16.88
CA PRO A 36 -19.38 14.94 18.32
C PRO A 36 -20.16 13.74 18.85
N ALA A 37 -19.52 12.90 19.63
CA ALA A 37 -20.18 11.74 20.22
C ALA A 37 -21.25 12.20 21.22
N ILE A 38 -22.47 11.71 21.04
CA ILE A 38 -23.55 11.85 22.01
C ILE A 38 -23.71 10.49 22.70
N ALA A 39 -23.68 10.49 24.04
CA ALA A 39 -23.78 9.27 24.81
C ALA A 39 -25.10 8.54 24.51
N GLY A 40 -25.00 7.28 24.07
CA GLY A 40 -26.17 6.45 23.71
C GLY A 40 -26.63 6.57 22.25
N GLU A 41 -26.05 7.48 21.46
CA GLU A 41 -26.39 7.65 20.05
C GLU A 41 -25.25 7.21 19.14
N ARG A 42 -25.61 6.58 18.01
CA ARG A 42 -24.65 6.25 16.96
C ARG A 42 -24.47 7.45 16.05
N ALA A 43 -23.24 7.94 15.97
CA ALA A 43 -22.85 8.97 15.01
C ALA A 43 -22.10 8.30 13.85
N PHE A 44 -22.58 8.52 12.62
CA PHE A 44 -21.94 8.03 11.40
C PHE A 44 -21.42 9.21 10.59
N PRO A 45 -20.12 9.26 10.25
CA PRO A 45 -19.60 10.29 9.37
C PRO A 45 -20.38 10.33 8.05
N ALA A 46 -20.51 11.51 7.46
CA ALA A 46 -21.11 11.62 6.13
C ALA A 46 -20.29 10.78 5.13
N PRO A 47 -20.96 10.07 4.20
CA PRO A 47 -20.25 9.33 3.17
C PRO A 47 -19.58 10.30 2.19
N VAL A 48 -18.51 9.83 1.57
CA VAL A 48 -17.61 10.62 0.73
C VAL A 48 -17.93 10.37 -0.74
N LYS A 49 -18.14 11.47 -1.47
CA LYS A 49 -18.33 11.43 -2.93
C LYS A 49 -16.99 11.23 -3.61
N GLY A 50 -17.04 10.79 -4.85
CA GLY A 50 -15.85 10.69 -5.68
C GLY A 50 -16.22 10.58 -7.15
N THR A 51 -15.21 10.30 -7.96
CA THR A 51 -15.28 10.36 -9.41
C THR A 51 -14.89 9.01 -9.99
N LEU A 52 -15.84 8.39 -10.68
CA LEU A 52 -15.55 7.25 -11.55
C LEU A 52 -15.07 7.82 -12.89
N LEU A 53 -13.86 7.48 -13.29
CA LEU A 53 -13.26 7.97 -14.52
C LEU A 53 -13.52 7.01 -15.68
N ASN A 54 -13.77 7.56 -16.85
CA ASN A 54 -13.75 6.78 -18.07
C ASN A 54 -12.29 6.53 -18.46
N ARG A 55 -11.86 5.28 -18.29
CA ARG A 55 -10.49 4.85 -18.54
C ARG A 55 -9.99 5.15 -19.96
N ALA A 56 -10.82 4.94 -20.98
CA ALA A 56 -10.45 5.22 -22.37
C ALA A 56 -10.25 6.73 -22.63
N GLU A 57 -11.04 7.58 -21.98
CA GLU A 57 -10.92 9.03 -22.08
C GLU A 57 -9.66 9.54 -21.39
N VAL A 58 -9.38 9.06 -20.16
CA VAL A 58 -8.17 9.42 -19.42
C VAL A 58 -6.92 9.01 -20.21
N ARG A 59 -6.91 7.82 -20.82
CA ARG A 59 -5.80 7.39 -21.69
C ARG A 59 -5.60 8.26 -22.91
N ALA A 60 -6.69 8.68 -23.56
CA ALA A 60 -6.60 9.54 -24.73
C ALA A 60 -6.01 10.92 -24.38
N GLN A 61 -6.16 11.35 -23.12
CA GLN A 61 -5.64 12.61 -22.59
C GLN A 61 -4.27 12.46 -21.92
N ALA A 62 -3.87 11.24 -21.59
CA ALA A 62 -2.61 10.94 -20.94
C ALA A 62 -1.45 11.45 -21.79
N SER A 63 -0.69 12.38 -21.23
CA SER A 63 0.53 12.91 -21.83
C SER A 63 1.69 12.78 -20.84
N GLY A 64 2.90 12.62 -21.38
CA GLY A 64 4.12 12.42 -20.61
C GLY A 64 4.35 10.97 -20.15
N ASP A 65 5.43 10.78 -19.40
CA ASP A 65 5.89 9.44 -19.03
C ASP A 65 4.92 8.72 -18.09
N ALA A 66 4.93 7.39 -18.16
CA ALA A 66 4.27 6.48 -17.22
C ALA A 66 5.02 6.43 -15.87
N VAL A 67 5.47 7.58 -15.38
CA VAL A 67 6.26 7.74 -14.15
C VAL A 67 5.83 9.03 -13.44
N LEU A 68 5.56 8.94 -12.15
CA LEU A 68 5.52 10.06 -11.22
C LEU A 68 6.64 9.91 -10.21
N ALA A 69 7.38 10.98 -9.97
CA ALA A 69 8.57 10.94 -9.15
C ALA A 69 8.24 10.81 -7.65
N PRO A 70 9.02 10.01 -6.90
CA PRO A 70 8.95 9.96 -5.44
C PRO A 70 9.36 11.28 -4.79
N HIS A 71 8.83 11.55 -3.60
CA HIS A 71 9.28 12.64 -2.75
C HIS A 71 9.81 12.13 -1.42
N VAL A 72 11.08 12.44 -1.15
CA VAL A 72 11.77 12.10 0.10
C VAL A 72 11.96 13.36 0.93
N PRO A 73 11.23 13.52 2.05
CA PRO A 73 11.39 14.69 2.90
C PRO A 73 12.76 14.70 3.61
N GLU A 74 13.31 15.89 3.82
CA GLU A 74 14.59 16.06 4.51
C GLU A 74 14.51 15.78 6.02
N HIS A 75 13.32 15.95 6.60
CA HIS A 75 13.09 15.81 8.04
C HIS A 75 12.79 14.39 8.50
N ILE A 76 12.66 13.45 7.57
CA ILE A 76 12.56 12.02 7.84
C ILE A 76 13.89 11.36 7.50
N ALA A 77 14.30 10.39 8.32
CA ALA A 77 15.43 9.53 8.01
C ALA A 77 15.13 8.74 6.75
N PHE A 78 16.12 8.51 5.91
CA PHE A 78 15.96 7.70 4.71
C PHE A 78 16.68 6.38 4.92
N ASN A 79 15.96 5.28 4.77
CA ASN A 79 16.49 3.94 4.85
C ASN A 79 16.01 3.14 3.62
N PRO A 80 16.85 2.98 2.58
CA PRO A 80 16.50 2.20 1.40
C PRO A 80 16.63 0.68 1.62
N HIS A 81 17.15 0.25 2.77
CA HIS A 81 17.44 -1.15 3.06
C HIS A 81 16.38 -1.76 3.96
N ARG A 82 16.36 -3.10 4.06
CA ARG A 82 15.39 -3.85 4.86
C ARG A 82 15.04 -3.15 6.20
N PRO A 83 13.76 -2.86 6.47
CA PRO A 83 13.36 -2.15 7.68
C PRO A 83 13.62 -2.99 8.93
N ALA A 84 13.94 -2.33 10.03
CA ALA A 84 14.25 -2.97 11.29
C ALA A 84 13.05 -2.99 12.26
N LEU A 85 13.00 -4.01 13.12
CA LEU A 85 12.15 -4.03 14.30
C LEU A 85 12.99 -3.62 15.52
N ASP A 86 12.55 -2.57 16.22
CA ASP A 86 13.14 -2.19 17.50
C ASP A 86 13.08 -3.37 18.48
N GLU A 87 14.19 -3.66 19.15
CA GLU A 87 14.32 -4.82 20.02
C GLU A 87 13.28 -4.84 21.13
N ARG A 88 12.84 -3.68 21.60
CA ARG A 88 11.80 -3.53 22.65
C ARG A 88 10.43 -4.03 22.19
N PHE A 89 10.19 -4.12 20.88
CA PHE A 89 8.93 -4.60 20.31
C PHE A 89 9.00 -6.05 19.83
N ARG A 90 10.19 -6.68 19.88
CA ARG A 90 10.32 -8.12 19.65
C ARG A 90 9.49 -8.83 20.71
N ARG A 91 8.48 -9.56 20.25
CA ARG A 91 7.71 -10.45 21.12
C ARG A 91 8.40 -11.81 21.04
N HIS A 92 8.63 -12.43 22.20
CA HIS A 92 8.93 -13.86 22.20
C HIS A 92 7.78 -14.57 21.50
N GLY A 93 8.10 -15.46 20.57
CA GLY A 93 7.09 -16.33 19.97
C GLY A 93 6.37 -17.03 21.12
N PHE A 94 5.10 -16.67 21.35
CA PHE A 94 4.25 -17.36 22.33
C PHE A 94 4.03 -18.83 21.93
N PHE A 95 4.43 -19.18 20.71
CA PHE A 95 4.18 -20.42 20.01
C PHE A 95 5.37 -20.71 19.10
N ASP A 96 5.92 -21.92 19.18
CA ASP A 96 6.96 -22.41 18.28
C ASP A 96 6.31 -23.25 17.16
N LEU A 97 6.50 -22.80 15.93
CA LEU A 97 5.97 -23.39 14.70
C LEU A 97 6.73 -24.65 14.27
N HIS A 98 7.93 -24.88 14.82
CA HIS A 98 8.80 -26.01 14.49
C HIS A 98 8.79 -27.12 15.55
N LEU A 99 7.96 -26.98 16.58
CA LEU A 99 7.78 -28.00 17.60
C LEU A 99 6.93 -29.15 17.04
N ASP A 100 7.52 -30.33 16.91
CA ASP A 100 6.86 -31.55 16.45
C ASP A 100 5.56 -31.80 17.24
N LEU A 101 4.45 -31.94 16.51
CA LEU A 101 3.18 -32.31 17.12
C LEU A 101 3.12 -33.82 17.33
N PRO A 102 2.54 -34.30 18.45
CA PRO A 102 2.24 -35.71 18.62
C PRO A 102 1.31 -36.22 17.49
N PRO A 103 1.42 -37.50 17.08
CA PRO A 103 0.55 -38.10 16.08
C PRO A 103 -0.95 -37.90 16.41
N GLY A 104 -1.74 -37.48 15.41
CA GLY A 104 -3.19 -37.28 15.56
C GLY A 104 -3.61 -35.96 16.23
N LYS A 105 -2.67 -35.04 16.48
CA LYS A 105 -2.97 -33.66 16.89
C LYS A 105 -2.84 -32.73 15.69
N TYR A 106 -3.91 -32.02 15.41
CA TYR A 106 -3.98 -31.01 14.36
C TYR A 106 -3.94 -29.62 15.01
N ARG A 107 -3.15 -28.69 14.47
CA ARG A 107 -3.24 -27.27 14.83
C ARG A 107 -4.47 -26.68 14.12
N THR A 108 -5.08 -25.66 14.73
CA THR A 108 -6.30 -25.02 14.21
C THR A 108 -6.08 -24.23 12.92
N THR A 109 -4.83 -23.95 12.53
CA THR A 109 -4.42 -23.30 11.27
C THR A 109 -3.03 -23.77 10.83
N THR A 110 -2.77 -23.77 9.51
CA THR A 110 -1.47 -24.10 8.90
C THR A 110 -0.95 -22.87 8.15
N ILE A 111 0.24 -22.39 8.51
CA ILE A 111 1.03 -21.42 7.73
C ILE A 111 2.11 -22.23 7.01
N PHE A 112 2.17 -22.15 5.68
CA PHE A 112 3.11 -22.92 4.87
C PHE A 112 4.48 -22.21 4.84
N PRO A 113 5.57 -22.88 5.23
CA PRO A 113 6.91 -22.29 5.23
C PRO A 113 7.54 -22.20 3.81
N PRO A 114 8.57 -21.33 3.64
CA PRO A 114 8.98 -20.30 4.59
C PRO A 114 8.16 -19.03 4.38
N ASP A 115 7.45 -18.58 5.42
CA ASP A 115 6.90 -17.22 5.46
C ASP A 115 8.07 -16.24 5.55
N GLN A 116 8.24 -15.41 4.52
CA GLN A 116 9.38 -14.50 4.41
C GLN A 116 9.05 -13.09 4.92
N ARG A 117 7.82 -12.87 5.41
CA ARG A 117 7.42 -11.59 6.01
C ARG A 117 8.22 -11.32 7.27
N ILE A 118 8.60 -10.06 7.43
CA ILE A 118 9.10 -9.55 8.71
C ILE A 118 8.25 -8.42 9.24
N VAL A 119 7.97 -8.48 10.54
CA VAL A 119 7.42 -7.33 11.26
C VAL A 119 8.52 -6.29 11.44
N PHE A 120 8.20 -5.02 11.24
CA PHE A 120 9.13 -3.91 11.45
C PHE A 120 8.46 -2.74 12.18
N SER A 121 9.27 -1.84 12.75
CA SER A 121 8.82 -0.61 13.40
C SER A 121 9.59 0.63 12.93
N ASP A 122 10.36 0.48 11.86
CA ASP A 122 11.08 1.56 11.21
C ASP A 122 10.11 2.60 10.62
N THR A 123 10.34 3.87 10.95
CA THR A 123 9.53 5.02 10.51
C THR A 123 10.30 5.90 9.51
N ALA A 124 11.46 5.45 9.04
CA ALA A 124 12.20 6.10 7.96
C ALA A 124 11.44 6.00 6.63
N TYR A 125 11.73 6.91 5.71
CA TYR A 125 11.33 6.77 4.31
C TYR A 125 12.09 5.59 3.67
N PRO A 126 11.45 4.74 2.86
CA PRO A 126 10.07 4.86 2.35
C PRO A 126 9.00 4.19 3.22
N TRP A 127 9.37 3.55 4.34
CA TRP A 127 8.46 2.82 5.23
C TRP A 127 7.38 3.72 5.85
N SER A 128 7.71 4.99 6.06
CA SER A 128 6.78 6.05 6.48
C SER A 128 5.58 6.27 5.55
N THR A 129 5.68 5.87 4.29
CA THR A 129 4.65 6.15 3.27
C THR A 129 3.50 5.13 3.29
N VAL A 130 3.71 3.97 3.92
CA VAL A 130 2.73 2.88 3.98
C VAL A 130 2.04 2.86 5.33
N GLY A 131 0.73 2.68 5.33
CA GLY A 131 -0.10 2.75 6.53
C GLY A 131 -1.28 1.79 6.51
N LYS A 132 -1.92 1.73 7.67
CA LYS A 132 -3.16 0.98 7.85
C LYS A 132 -4.33 1.83 7.38
N VAL A 133 -5.26 1.22 6.67
CA VAL A 133 -6.53 1.84 6.23
C VAL A 133 -7.65 1.20 7.04
N ASP A 134 -8.20 1.93 8.00
CA ASP A 134 -9.33 1.49 8.81
C ASP A 134 -10.65 1.85 8.12
N LEU A 135 -11.52 0.85 8.00
CA LEU A 135 -12.78 0.87 7.26
C LEU A 135 -13.90 0.42 8.19
N GLY A 136 -15.15 0.84 7.93
CA GLY A 136 -16.29 0.43 8.76
C GLY A 136 -16.49 -1.09 8.85
N GLY A 137 -16.04 -1.86 7.85
CA GLY A 137 -16.15 -3.31 7.77
C GLY A 137 -14.86 -4.09 8.03
N GLY A 138 -13.75 -3.44 8.38
CA GLY A 138 -12.46 -4.10 8.55
C GLY A 138 -11.28 -3.16 8.37
N PHE A 139 -10.20 -3.66 7.79
CA PHE A 139 -9.03 -2.86 7.48
C PHE A 139 -8.29 -3.42 6.28
N GLY A 140 -7.46 -2.58 5.69
CA GLY A 140 -6.44 -2.99 4.74
C GLY A 140 -5.20 -2.13 4.86
N SER A 141 -4.48 -2.00 3.75
CA SER A 141 -3.22 -1.28 3.64
C SER A 141 -3.30 -0.25 2.52
N GLY A 142 -2.42 0.74 2.55
CA GLY A 142 -2.33 1.74 1.49
C GLY A 142 -1.01 2.51 1.54
N CYS A 143 -0.67 3.14 0.41
CA CYS A 143 0.59 3.86 0.20
C CYS A 143 0.35 5.30 -0.25
N LEU A 144 1.07 6.25 0.35
CA LEU A 144 1.09 7.63 -0.13
C LEU A 144 1.83 7.71 -1.47
N VAL A 145 1.13 8.26 -2.47
CA VAL A 145 1.61 8.47 -3.86
C VAL A 145 1.57 9.95 -4.28
N GLY A 146 1.27 10.83 -3.33
CA GLY A 146 1.26 12.27 -3.50
C GLY A 146 1.09 13.00 -2.16
N PRO A 147 1.03 14.34 -2.16
CA PRO A 147 0.95 15.12 -0.93
C PRO A 147 -0.26 14.78 -0.04
N ARG A 148 -1.38 14.41 -0.66
CA ARG A 148 -2.61 14.01 0.03
C ARG A 148 -3.31 12.84 -0.66
N HIS A 149 -2.54 12.03 -1.39
CA HIS A 149 -3.07 11.01 -2.30
C HIS A 149 -2.62 9.64 -1.81
N LEU A 150 -3.60 8.82 -1.45
CA LEU A 150 -3.42 7.48 -0.96
C LEU A 150 -3.88 6.48 -2.01
N LEU A 151 -2.97 5.62 -2.46
CA LEU A 151 -3.28 4.49 -3.33
C LEU A 151 -3.56 3.26 -2.46
N CYS A 152 -4.70 2.60 -2.69
CA CYS A 152 -5.06 1.32 -2.08
C CYS A 152 -5.97 0.51 -3.03
N ALA A 153 -6.46 -0.66 -2.58
CA ALA A 153 -7.33 -1.50 -3.40
C ALA A 153 -8.78 -0.97 -3.41
N SER A 154 -9.46 -1.08 -4.56
CA SER A 154 -10.85 -0.64 -4.72
C SER A 154 -11.82 -1.53 -3.94
N HIS A 155 -11.59 -2.85 -3.90
CA HIS A 155 -12.48 -3.81 -3.21
C HIS A 155 -12.57 -3.60 -1.70
N MET A 156 -11.64 -2.84 -1.12
CA MET A 156 -11.66 -2.46 0.28
C MET A 156 -12.79 -1.47 0.59
N MET A 157 -13.22 -0.68 -0.40
CA MET A 157 -14.17 0.39 -0.19
C MET A 157 -15.59 -0.16 -0.02
N THR A 158 -16.34 0.43 0.90
CA THR A 158 -17.79 0.20 0.98
C THR A 158 -18.50 1.10 -0.03
N TRP A 159 -18.68 0.59 -1.25
CA TRP A 159 -19.39 1.30 -2.32
C TRP A 159 -20.89 1.36 -2.05
N ASN A 160 -21.41 2.56 -1.80
CA ASN A 160 -22.83 2.80 -1.57
C ASN A 160 -23.60 2.88 -2.90
N ALA A 161 -24.92 2.61 -2.83
CA ALA A 161 -25.80 2.63 -4.01
C ALA A 161 -25.91 4.02 -4.67
N ASP A 162 -25.74 5.09 -3.90
CA ASP A 162 -25.70 6.47 -4.41
C ASP A 162 -24.34 6.86 -5.01
N GLY A 163 -23.42 5.90 -5.07
CA GLY A 163 -22.10 6.05 -5.61
C GLY A 163 -21.10 6.68 -4.65
N THR A 164 -21.43 6.93 -3.38
CA THR A 164 -20.47 7.37 -2.36
C THR A 164 -19.70 6.19 -1.75
N VAL A 165 -18.71 6.48 -0.90
CA VAL A 165 -18.04 5.51 -0.03
C VAL A 165 -18.19 5.91 1.42
N ASN A 166 -18.25 4.95 2.34
CA ASN A 166 -18.17 5.25 3.76
C ASN A 166 -16.81 5.87 4.12
N GLN A 167 -16.79 6.68 5.18
CA GLN A 167 -15.56 7.33 5.61
C GLN A 167 -14.50 6.29 5.99
N VAL A 168 -13.25 6.56 5.61
CA VAL A 168 -12.09 5.71 5.91
C VAL A 168 -11.05 6.53 6.64
N THR A 169 -10.21 5.87 7.45
CA THR A 169 -9.09 6.54 8.15
C THR A 169 -7.78 5.89 7.73
N PHE A 170 -6.84 6.71 7.26
CA PHE A 170 -5.49 6.30 6.96
C PHE A 170 -4.53 6.69 8.09
N THR A 171 -3.75 5.72 8.56
CA THR A 171 -2.74 5.92 9.60
C THR A 171 -1.37 5.42 9.08
N PRO A 172 -0.51 6.31 8.56
CA PRO A 172 0.83 5.96 8.11
C PRO A 172 1.71 5.45 9.26
N SER A 173 2.49 4.39 9.00
CA SER A 173 3.33 3.71 10.00
C SER A 173 2.61 3.37 11.31
N SER A 174 1.34 2.98 11.22
CA SER A 174 0.59 2.48 12.37
C SER A 174 1.34 1.33 13.04
N PHE A 175 1.52 1.38 14.37
CA PHE A 175 2.17 0.29 15.11
C PHE A 175 1.54 0.12 16.49
N ASP A 176 0.86 -1.01 16.73
CA ASP A 176 0.18 -1.31 17.99
C ASP A 176 -0.82 -0.24 18.46
N GLY A 177 -1.36 0.57 17.54
CA GLY A 177 -2.24 1.72 17.81
C GLY A 177 -1.51 3.07 17.91
N ASN A 178 -0.18 3.07 17.82
CA ASN A 178 0.60 4.28 17.65
C ASN A 178 0.47 4.81 16.22
N ALA A 179 0.35 6.13 16.09
CA ALA A 179 0.22 6.85 14.83
C ALA A 179 1.27 7.98 14.79
N PRO A 180 2.54 7.65 14.44
CA PRO A 180 3.67 8.56 14.65
C PRO A 180 3.62 9.81 13.76
N PHE A 181 2.83 9.78 12.68
CA PHE A 181 2.60 10.91 11.80
C PHE A 181 1.15 11.42 11.83
N GLY A 182 0.36 10.95 12.80
CA GLY A 182 -1.08 11.25 12.86
C GLY A 182 -1.91 10.37 11.94
N ASN A 183 -3.10 10.83 11.61
CA ASN A 183 -4.02 10.14 10.71
C ASN A 183 -4.78 11.14 9.83
N SER A 184 -5.47 10.62 8.82
CA SER A 184 -6.35 11.42 7.97
C SER A 184 -7.58 10.65 7.59
N ALA A 185 -8.72 11.33 7.59
CA ALA A 185 -9.89 10.87 6.88
C ALA A 185 -9.76 11.13 5.38
N ILE A 186 -10.75 10.71 4.59
CA ILE A 186 -10.82 11.03 3.16
C ILE A 186 -11.85 12.11 2.89
N VAL A 187 -11.66 12.81 1.79
CA VAL A 187 -12.55 13.89 1.30
C VAL A 187 -13.02 13.67 -0.13
N HIS A 188 -12.35 12.81 -0.90
CA HIS A 188 -12.73 12.42 -2.25
C HIS A 188 -12.08 11.09 -2.65
N TRP A 189 -12.53 10.47 -3.73
CA TRP A 189 -11.89 9.29 -4.32
C TRP A 189 -11.94 9.31 -5.85
N TYR A 190 -11.00 8.64 -6.48
CA TYR A 190 -10.94 8.42 -7.94
C TYR A 190 -10.69 6.93 -8.21
N ALA A 191 -11.47 6.35 -9.13
CA ALA A 191 -11.31 4.98 -9.59
C ALA A 191 -11.76 4.84 -11.05
N TYR A 192 -11.29 3.80 -11.75
CA TYR A 192 -11.88 3.40 -13.04
C TYR A 192 -13.07 2.45 -12.85
N ARG A 193 -12.96 1.53 -11.89
CA ARG A 193 -13.98 0.54 -11.55
C ARG A 193 -14.24 0.51 -10.05
N LYS A 194 -15.51 0.31 -9.67
CA LYS A 194 -15.93 0.02 -8.30
C LYS A 194 -15.91 -1.48 -8.08
N VAL A 195 -14.73 -2.02 -7.79
CA VAL A 195 -14.56 -3.46 -7.52
C VAL A 195 -15.22 -3.81 -6.19
N VAL A 196 -15.98 -4.91 -6.16
CA VAL A 196 -16.66 -5.42 -4.95
C VAL A 196 -16.25 -6.89 -4.74
N GLY A 197 -15.62 -7.18 -3.60
CA GLY A 197 -15.23 -8.54 -3.22
C GLY A 197 -16.40 -9.38 -2.65
N PRO A 198 -16.13 -10.62 -2.19
CA PRO A 198 -14.81 -11.23 -2.02
C PRO A 198 -14.30 -11.97 -3.27
N ASN A 199 -15.17 -12.25 -4.25
CA ASN A 199 -14.80 -12.93 -5.48
C ASN A 199 -14.68 -11.90 -6.61
N VAL A 200 -13.53 -11.84 -7.26
CA VAL A 200 -13.22 -10.87 -8.32
C VAL A 200 -12.73 -11.61 -9.56
N GLY A 201 -13.11 -11.12 -10.74
CA GLY A 201 -12.61 -11.60 -12.03
C GLY A 201 -11.27 -10.95 -12.41
N ILE A 202 -10.64 -11.39 -13.50
CA ILE A 202 -9.37 -10.81 -13.95
C ILE A 202 -9.52 -9.33 -14.32
N ASP A 203 -10.59 -8.98 -15.06
CA ASP A 203 -10.93 -7.60 -15.40
C ASP A 203 -11.14 -6.71 -14.16
N ASP A 204 -11.66 -7.29 -13.06
CA ASP A 204 -11.80 -6.57 -11.80
C ASP A 204 -10.42 -6.30 -11.18
N ILE A 205 -9.55 -7.31 -11.15
CA ILE A 205 -8.20 -7.23 -10.57
C ILE A 205 -7.33 -6.20 -11.30
N GLU A 206 -7.39 -6.16 -12.62
CA GLU A 206 -6.70 -5.19 -13.48
C GLU A 206 -7.01 -3.73 -13.12
N GLU A 207 -8.17 -3.47 -12.50
CA GLU A 207 -8.62 -2.14 -12.10
C GLU A 207 -8.92 -2.05 -10.60
N ASP A 208 -8.42 -3.00 -9.79
CA ASP A 208 -8.69 -3.07 -8.36
C ASP A 208 -7.76 -2.16 -7.55
N TYR A 209 -7.79 -0.88 -7.94
CA TYR A 209 -7.08 0.20 -7.26
C TYR A 209 -7.93 1.46 -7.23
N VAL A 210 -7.75 2.26 -6.19
CA VAL A 210 -8.44 3.53 -5.97
C VAL A 210 -7.45 4.53 -5.41
N VAL A 211 -7.54 5.77 -5.86
CA VAL A 211 -6.84 6.91 -5.24
C VAL A 211 -7.81 7.63 -4.33
N LEU A 212 -7.52 7.58 -3.04
CA LEU A 212 -8.24 8.32 -2.01
C LEU A 212 -7.55 9.66 -1.75
N VAL A 213 -8.33 10.73 -1.70
CA VAL A 213 -7.84 12.07 -1.36
C VAL A 213 -8.03 12.27 0.14
N LEU A 214 -6.93 12.42 0.85
CA LEU A 214 -6.86 12.66 2.29
C LEU A 214 -7.28 14.09 2.63
N SER A 215 -7.96 14.34 3.74
CA SER A 215 -8.34 15.68 4.25
C SER A 215 -7.15 16.58 4.57
N ASN A 216 -6.02 15.99 4.96
CA ASN A 216 -4.78 16.70 5.23
C ASN A 216 -3.64 16.20 4.32
N ARG A 217 -2.51 16.91 4.33
CA ARG A 217 -1.37 16.65 3.43
C ARG A 217 -0.32 15.75 4.10
N LEU A 218 -0.72 14.54 4.51
CA LEU A 218 0.20 13.59 5.16
C LEU A 218 1.46 13.28 4.34
N GLY A 219 1.40 13.34 3.01
CA GLY A 219 2.55 13.15 2.12
C GLY A 219 3.65 14.20 2.32
N ASP A 220 3.33 15.43 2.72
CA ASP A 220 4.34 16.45 3.03
C ASP A 220 5.12 16.11 4.31
N VAL A 221 4.51 15.31 5.21
CA VAL A 221 5.12 14.86 6.45
C VAL A 221 5.87 13.54 6.23
N CYS A 222 5.20 12.53 5.66
CA CYS A 222 5.70 11.16 5.51
C CYS A 222 6.60 10.95 4.28
N GLY A 223 6.50 11.82 3.27
CA GLY A 223 6.93 11.53 1.90
C GLY A 223 5.88 10.73 1.14
N TRP A 224 6.17 10.48 -0.14
CA TRP A 224 5.39 9.56 -0.97
C TRP A 224 6.32 8.76 -1.89
N MET A 225 5.88 7.55 -2.23
CA MET A 225 6.51 6.77 -3.29
C MET A 225 6.10 7.34 -4.66
N GLY A 226 6.95 7.14 -5.66
CA GLY A 226 6.56 7.38 -7.04
C GLY A 226 5.50 6.38 -7.49
N THR A 227 4.95 6.58 -8.68
CA THR A 227 4.11 5.57 -9.35
C THR A 227 4.69 5.34 -10.73
N ARG A 228 4.81 4.09 -11.15
CA ARG A 228 5.39 3.74 -12.44
C ARG A 228 4.56 2.64 -13.09
N GLY A 229 4.32 2.75 -14.40
CA GLY A 229 3.69 1.67 -15.15
C GLY A 229 4.56 0.41 -15.11
N TYR A 230 3.93 -0.75 -14.94
CA TYR A 230 4.64 -2.01 -14.99
C TYR A 230 5.04 -2.37 -16.43
N SER A 231 6.12 -3.16 -16.57
CA SER A 231 6.60 -3.66 -17.86
C SER A 231 6.76 -5.18 -17.81
N PRO A 232 6.20 -5.95 -18.76
CA PRO A 232 6.41 -7.39 -18.84
C PRO A 232 7.89 -7.82 -18.98
N ALA A 233 8.78 -6.90 -19.39
CA ALA A 233 10.22 -7.15 -19.40
C ALA A 233 10.82 -7.34 -18.00
N TRP A 234 10.08 -6.99 -16.94
CA TRP A 234 10.47 -7.18 -15.54
C TRP A 234 9.99 -8.51 -14.96
N ASN A 235 9.21 -9.30 -15.71
CA ASN A 235 8.72 -10.59 -15.25
C ASN A 235 9.86 -11.54 -14.87
N GLY A 236 9.66 -12.29 -13.79
CA GLY A 236 10.62 -13.23 -13.20
C GLY A 236 11.77 -12.57 -12.44
N GLN A 237 11.86 -11.24 -12.37
CA GLN A 237 12.91 -10.56 -11.61
C GLN A 237 12.52 -10.44 -10.14
N THR A 238 13.39 -10.89 -9.24
CA THR A 238 13.19 -10.86 -7.78
C THR A 238 13.59 -9.50 -7.18
N VAL A 239 12.96 -8.44 -7.65
CA VAL A 239 13.32 -7.04 -7.35
C VAL A 239 12.21 -6.28 -6.62
N TRP A 240 11.06 -6.91 -6.45
CA TRP A 240 9.89 -6.28 -5.86
C TRP A 240 9.87 -6.43 -4.35
N SER A 241 9.30 -5.42 -3.70
CA SER A 241 9.02 -5.41 -2.26
C SER A 241 7.55 -5.12 -2.02
N HIS A 242 7.03 -5.64 -0.92
CA HIS A 242 5.65 -5.47 -0.47
C HIS A 242 5.60 -5.08 1.00
N ILE A 243 4.66 -4.18 1.33
CA ILE A 243 4.31 -3.83 2.71
C ILE A 243 2.79 -3.91 2.88
N GLY A 244 2.36 -4.53 3.98
CA GLY A 244 0.94 -4.59 4.33
C GLY A 244 0.70 -4.81 5.82
N TYR A 245 -0.56 -4.79 6.21
CA TYR A 245 -1.05 -5.04 7.56
C TYR A 245 -1.84 -6.35 7.62
N PRO A 246 -1.16 -7.51 7.67
CA PRO A 246 -1.81 -8.81 7.69
C PRO A 246 -2.65 -9.06 8.95
N ALA A 247 -3.79 -9.73 8.80
CA ALA A 247 -4.64 -10.12 9.92
C ALA A 247 -4.09 -11.33 10.71
N ASP A 248 -3.38 -12.25 10.07
CA ASP A 248 -2.79 -13.42 10.72
C ASP A 248 -1.58 -13.05 11.60
N ILE A 249 -0.78 -12.08 11.16
CA ILE A 249 0.34 -11.55 11.95
C ILE A 249 -0.12 -10.32 12.72
N SER A 250 -0.18 -10.44 14.06
CA SER A 250 -0.53 -9.36 14.98
C SER A 250 -1.94 -8.76 14.84
N GLY A 251 -2.84 -9.35 14.06
CA GLY A 251 -4.22 -8.88 13.92
C GLY A 251 -4.33 -7.55 13.17
N GLY A 252 -3.45 -7.28 12.20
CA GLY A 252 -3.41 -6.01 11.48
C GLY A 252 -2.87 -4.84 12.30
N ARG A 253 -2.22 -5.10 13.44
CA ARG A 253 -1.72 -4.06 14.35
C ARG A 253 -0.30 -3.60 14.02
N ARG A 254 0.48 -4.42 13.30
CA ARG A 254 1.86 -4.14 12.94
C ARG A 254 2.07 -4.40 11.45
N PRO A 255 2.86 -3.60 10.75
CA PRO A 255 3.15 -3.81 9.35
C PRO A 255 4.11 -4.99 9.17
N THR A 256 3.99 -5.67 8.04
CA THR A 256 4.98 -6.62 7.55
C THR A 256 5.63 -6.13 6.28
N PHE A 257 6.88 -6.53 6.08
CA PHE A 257 7.66 -6.27 4.88
C PHE A 257 8.18 -7.59 4.30
N GLN A 258 8.13 -7.71 2.98
CA GLN A 258 8.80 -8.76 2.22
C GLN A 258 9.49 -8.14 1.01
N ASN A 259 10.67 -8.65 0.66
CA ASN A 259 11.41 -8.27 -0.54
C ASN A 259 11.84 -9.51 -1.33
N GLY A 260 12.47 -9.29 -2.48
CA GLY A 260 12.91 -10.39 -3.35
C GLY A 260 11.74 -11.09 -4.04
N ILE A 261 10.60 -10.40 -4.14
CA ILE A 261 9.40 -10.91 -4.80
C ILE A 261 9.61 -10.83 -6.30
N ALA A 262 9.22 -11.88 -7.02
CA ALA A 262 9.07 -11.86 -8.46
C ALA A 262 7.59 -11.69 -8.81
N ILE A 263 7.33 -10.82 -9.79
CA ILE A 263 6.10 -10.90 -10.57
C ILE A 263 6.38 -11.93 -11.67
N ASP A 264 5.72 -13.07 -11.62
CA ASP A 264 5.99 -14.23 -12.48
C ASP A 264 5.52 -13.97 -13.92
N LYS A 265 4.35 -13.34 -14.06
CA LYS A 265 3.76 -12.91 -15.33
C LYS A 265 2.73 -11.81 -15.08
N THR A 266 2.32 -11.15 -16.16
CA THR A 266 1.15 -10.27 -16.18
C THR A 266 0.03 -10.94 -16.98
N ASP A 267 -1.21 -10.77 -16.52
CA ASP A 267 -2.41 -11.05 -17.30
C ASP A 267 -3.10 -9.73 -17.63
N GLY A 268 -3.84 -9.70 -18.74
CA GLY A 268 -4.45 -8.48 -19.27
C GLY A 268 -3.71 -7.86 -20.45
N SER A 269 -3.83 -6.54 -20.60
CA SER A 269 -3.19 -5.78 -21.68
C SER A 269 -1.96 -5.03 -21.18
N THR A 270 -1.09 -4.51 -22.07
CA THR A 270 0.13 -3.77 -21.66
C THR A 270 -0.14 -2.53 -20.81
N THR A 271 -1.40 -2.14 -20.66
CA THR A 271 -1.83 -0.97 -19.91
C THR A 271 -2.52 -1.31 -18.60
N ASP A 272 -2.89 -2.58 -18.39
CA ASP A 272 -3.73 -3.07 -17.29
C ASP A 272 -3.33 -4.48 -17.00
N GLU A 273 -2.67 -4.62 -15.87
CA GLU A 273 -1.92 -5.81 -15.59
C GLU A 273 -2.37 -6.32 -14.24
N ALA A 274 -2.89 -7.54 -14.26
CA ALA A 274 -2.91 -8.37 -13.08
C ALA A 274 -1.51 -8.96 -12.94
N GLU A 275 -0.73 -8.42 -12.00
CA GLU A 275 0.65 -8.85 -11.72
C GLU A 275 0.61 -10.13 -10.87
N GLU A 276 0.86 -11.30 -11.47
CA GLU A 276 0.85 -12.59 -10.79
C GLU A 276 2.15 -12.80 -10.01
N GLN A 277 2.04 -13.18 -8.73
CA GLN A 277 3.17 -13.34 -7.83
C GLN A 277 2.93 -14.38 -6.73
N ARG A 278 3.99 -14.68 -5.97
CA ARG A 278 4.00 -15.64 -4.85
C ARG A 278 4.53 -15.06 -3.53
N ALA A 279 4.45 -13.75 -3.35
CA ALA A 279 4.65 -13.09 -2.08
C ALA A 279 3.70 -13.66 -1.00
N ASP A 280 4.16 -13.65 0.24
CA ASP A 280 3.41 -14.10 1.40
C ASP A 280 2.36 -13.04 1.76
N VAL A 281 1.13 -13.25 1.31
CA VAL A 281 0.00 -12.34 1.54
C VAL A 281 -1.09 -12.99 2.36
N PHE A 282 -1.83 -12.16 3.08
CA PHE A 282 -2.96 -12.59 3.91
C PHE A 282 -3.98 -11.44 3.98
N PRO A 283 -5.29 -11.72 4.17
CA PRO A 283 -6.29 -10.68 4.41
C PRO A 283 -5.81 -9.56 5.35
N GLY A 284 -6.08 -8.31 4.97
CA GLY A 284 -5.54 -7.10 5.59
C GLY A 284 -4.36 -6.47 4.84
N GLN A 285 -3.64 -7.25 4.02
CA GLN A 285 -2.61 -6.71 3.12
C GLN A 285 -3.17 -6.12 1.81
N SER A 286 -4.48 -6.27 1.55
CA SER A 286 -5.17 -5.61 0.42
C SER A 286 -4.81 -4.12 0.35
N GLY A 287 -4.49 -3.63 -0.84
CA GLY A 287 -4.07 -2.25 -1.09
C GLY A 287 -2.62 -1.93 -0.74
N GLY A 288 -1.88 -2.87 -0.11
CA GLY A 288 -0.45 -2.71 0.14
C GLY A 288 0.33 -2.65 -1.17
N PRO A 289 1.33 -1.76 -1.31
CA PRO A 289 2.01 -1.55 -2.58
C PRO A 289 2.95 -2.71 -2.93
N PHE A 290 3.06 -3.03 -4.21
CA PHE A 290 4.24 -3.64 -4.81
C PHE A 290 5.09 -2.53 -5.42
N PHE A 291 6.35 -2.45 -5.00
CA PHE A 291 7.24 -1.36 -5.39
C PHE A 291 8.66 -1.83 -5.67
N GLY A 292 9.32 -1.07 -6.54
CA GLY A 292 10.71 -1.27 -6.96
C GLY A 292 11.53 0.00 -6.86
N TRP A 293 12.82 -0.10 -7.16
CA TRP A 293 13.76 1.02 -7.15
C TRP A 293 14.39 1.18 -8.54
N TRP A 294 14.62 2.41 -8.99
CA TRP A 294 15.28 2.67 -10.28
C TRP A 294 16.48 3.58 -10.10
N THR A 295 17.52 3.36 -10.90
CA THR A 295 18.72 4.18 -10.89
C THR A 295 18.37 5.62 -11.29
N GLY A 296 18.73 6.58 -10.44
CA GLY A 296 18.46 8.01 -10.65
C GLY A 296 17.19 8.51 -9.94
N ASP A 297 16.29 7.63 -9.54
CA ASP A 297 15.11 7.99 -8.76
C ASP A 297 15.51 8.26 -7.30
N LYS A 298 14.84 9.23 -6.66
CA LYS A 298 15.13 9.62 -5.26
C LYS A 298 14.59 8.60 -4.25
N GLY A 299 13.68 7.73 -4.67
CA GLY A 299 12.92 6.80 -3.84
C GLY A 299 12.33 5.67 -4.69
N PRO A 300 11.57 4.74 -4.08
CA PRO A 300 10.92 3.69 -4.84
C PRO A 300 9.69 4.21 -5.59
N SER A 301 9.23 3.43 -6.57
CA SER A 301 7.94 3.64 -7.22
C SER A 301 7.05 2.40 -7.10
N VAL A 302 5.76 2.65 -6.83
CA VAL A 302 4.70 1.64 -6.82
C VAL A 302 4.32 1.30 -8.26
N THR A 303 4.16 0.01 -8.55
CA THR A 303 3.70 -0.49 -9.86
C THR A 303 2.35 -1.19 -9.79
N GLY A 304 2.01 -1.72 -8.62
CA GLY A 304 0.72 -2.35 -8.36
C GLY A 304 0.37 -2.35 -6.88
N VAL A 305 -0.86 -2.76 -6.57
CA VAL A 305 -1.36 -2.94 -5.20
C VAL A 305 -1.92 -4.34 -5.01
N GLN A 306 -1.67 -4.95 -3.85
CA GLN A 306 -2.19 -6.27 -3.53
C GLN A 306 -3.73 -6.30 -3.64
N SER A 307 -4.25 -7.16 -4.51
CA SER A 307 -5.68 -7.23 -4.83
C SER A 307 -6.27 -8.58 -4.42
N ALA A 308 -5.79 -9.67 -5.01
CA ALA A 308 -6.43 -10.97 -4.93
C ALA A 308 -5.45 -12.11 -4.62
N GLN A 309 -6.01 -13.24 -4.22
CA GLN A 309 -5.27 -14.48 -3.98
C GLN A 309 -6.11 -15.70 -4.34
N ASN A 310 -5.45 -16.77 -4.76
CA ASN A 310 -6.00 -18.11 -4.86
C ASN A 310 -5.02 -19.11 -4.19
N PRO A 311 -5.33 -20.42 -4.10
CA PRO A 311 -4.48 -21.38 -3.41
C PRO A 311 -3.04 -21.53 -3.95
N SER A 312 -2.75 -21.04 -5.16
CA SER A 312 -1.48 -21.21 -5.85
C SER A 312 -0.73 -19.92 -6.17
N THR A 313 -1.45 -18.80 -6.33
CA THR A 313 -0.92 -17.52 -6.81
C THR A 313 -1.67 -16.35 -6.20
N ASN A 314 -0.99 -15.22 -6.15
CA ASN A 314 -1.54 -13.94 -5.73
C ASN A 314 -1.47 -12.96 -6.88
N LEU A 315 -2.33 -11.94 -6.87
CA LEU A 315 -2.44 -10.95 -7.93
C LEU A 315 -2.44 -9.55 -7.34
N ALA A 316 -1.65 -8.67 -7.92
CA ALA A 316 -1.74 -7.23 -7.71
C ALA A 316 -2.44 -6.57 -8.90
N GLY A 317 -3.28 -5.57 -8.63
CA GLY A 317 -3.80 -4.68 -9.67
C GLY A 317 -2.74 -3.63 -9.99
N GLY A 318 -2.34 -3.54 -11.25
CA GLY A 318 -1.16 -2.79 -11.68
C GLY A 318 -1.30 -2.15 -13.06
N GLY A 319 -0.16 -1.81 -13.64
CA GLY A 319 -0.05 -1.33 -15.01
C GLY A 319 0.07 0.20 -15.15
N VAL A 320 0.11 0.66 -16.40
CA VAL A 320 0.36 2.07 -16.76
C VAL A 320 -0.74 3.00 -16.24
N ASP A 321 -1.97 2.51 -16.12
CA ASP A 321 -3.13 3.32 -15.78
C ASP A 321 -3.20 3.79 -14.33
N ILE A 322 -2.47 3.13 -13.42
CA ILE A 322 -2.28 3.63 -12.05
C ILE A 322 -1.69 5.04 -12.09
N VAL A 323 -0.70 5.27 -12.95
CA VAL A 323 -0.02 6.56 -13.06
C VAL A 323 -1.00 7.63 -13.53
N ASN A 324 -1.86 7.30 -14.49
CA ASN A 324 -2.86 8.21 -15.02
C ASN A 324 -3.93 8.56 -13.96
N LEU A 325 -4.40 7.56 -13.20
CA LEU A 325 -5.36 7.78 -12.12
C LEU A 325 -4.79 8.73 -11.05
N VAL A 326 -3.52 8.54 -10.69
CA VAL A 326 -2.83 9.39 -9.72
C VAL A 326 -2.62 10.81 -10.27
N LYS A 327 -2.28 10.96 -11.56
CA LYS A 327 -2.19 12.27 -12.23
C LYS A 327 -3.52 13.04 -12.19
N GLU A 328 -4.65 12.37 -12.44
CA GLU A 328 -5.98 12.99 -12.36
C GLU A 328 -6.27 13.50 -10.95
N ALA A 329 -6.01 12.68 -9.93
CA ALA A 329 -6.23 13.06 -8.55
C ALA A 329 -5.29 14.20 -8.10
N LEU A 330 -4.02 14.19 -8.54
CA LEU A 330 -3.05 15.28 -8.29
C LEU A 330 -3.48 16.59 -8.95
N THR A 331 -4.01 16.53 -10.17
CA THR A 331 -4.45 17.72 -10.91
C THR A 331 -5.67 18.36 -10.26
N ALA A 332 -6.64 17.55 -9.84
CA ALA A 332 -7.85 18.03 -9.19
C ALA A 332 -7.64 18.45 -7.73
N PHE A 333 -6.71 17.81 -7.02
CA PHE A 333 -6.38 18.07 -5.61
C PHE A 333 -4.87 18.21 -5.41
N PRO A 334 -4.25 19.34 -5.80
CA PRO A 334 -2.80 19.55 -5.68
C PRO A 334 -2.30 19.59 -4.23
#